data_AF-A0A2H5W8M2-F1
#
_entry.id   AF-A0A2H5W8M2-F1
#
_cell.length_a   1.000
_cell.length_b   1.000
_cell.length_c   1.000
_cell.angle_alpha   90.00
_cell.angle_beta   90.00
_cell.angle_gamma   90.00
#
_symmetry.space_group_name_H-M   'P 1'
#
loop_
_entity.id
_entity.type
_entity.pdbx_description
1 polymer ?
#
loop_
_entity_poly.entity_id
_entity_poly.type
_entity_poly.pdbx_seq_one_letter_code
_entity_poly.pdbx_strand_id
1 'polypeptide(L)'
;MRRPKPVAPAYSVVFLLFFAADLSAQGAARRQVVVTVPTANLRAEPSSAAAVVAQVPKGTVLEVLEERGLWLKVQYRHPEKGLVQGYIAARLVEPVPEEAPPTPKPPEKPTEKPPPPPAPKPPPSPPAARPAPARRAPSERYWEFKVLAGLNPGVADGYDQTVTDQLAIYFEPVPLEGRYGAKPAPVFGLGVEYRLKPRLGVGLEGDFMLGKTSADLTAQVPHPLYFGVLRETRADDIGDFSYRKFGGTLYAAYYPGEPTAGLRFSVLAGVSVHVMQFEALTGLEIQESAYPYDDPPTVTGVTKESKSGTVFGGVVGLGLHYRLTRSVTLDVQPRVLFETGSPKGPLGEEIQPKAVSLRVVAALRFRP
;
A
#
# COMPACT_ATOMS: atom_id res chain seq x y z
N MET A 1 -40.71 -46.39 -16.66
CA MET A 1 -40.73 -45.15 -15.84
C MET A 1 -39.29 -44.65 -15.68
N ARG A 2 -38.87 -43.66 -16.48
CA ARG A 2 -37.55 -43.01 -16.39
C ARG A 2 -37.73 -41.65 -15.70
N ARG A 3 -37.04 -41.43 -14.57
CA ARG A 3 -37.04 -40.12 -13.88
C ARG A 3 -36.25 -39.11 -14.74
N PRO A 4 -36.76 -37.89 -14.98
CA PRO A 4 -35.99 -36.85 -15.66
C PRO A 4 -34.91 -36.30 -14.73
N LYS A 5 -33.71 -36.07 -15.28
CA LYS A 5 -32.59 -35.42 -14.57
C LYS A 5 -32.87 -33.92 -14.44
N PRO A 6 -32.58 -33.27 -13.30
CA PRO A 6 -32.68 -31.83 -13.20
C PRO A 6 -31.57 -31.17 -14.02
N VAL A 7 -31.98 -30.27 -14.91
CA VAL A 7 -31.10 -29.40 -15.70
C VAL A 7 -30.60 -28.29 -14.79
N ALA A 8 -29.27 -28.15 -14.69
CA ALA A 8 -28.65 -27.07 -13.92
C ALA A 8 -28.88 -25.71 -14.63
N PRO A 9 -29.26 -24.63 -13.92
CA PRO A 9 -29.35 -23.32 -14.55
C PRO A 9 -27.93 -22.74 -14.74
N ALA A 10 -27.69 -22.29 -15.97
CA ALA A 10 -26.59 -21.40 -16.33
C ALA A 10 -26.74 -20.09 -15.52
N TYR A 11 -25.77 -19.80 -14.66
CA TYR A 11 -25.66 -18.49 -14.03
C TYR A 11 -24.61 -17.66 -14.77
N SER A 12 -25.12 -16.60 -15.37
CA SER A 12 -24.41 -15.54 -16.07
C SER A 12 -23.23 -15.00 -15.26
N VAL A 13 -22.07 -14.93 -15.91
CA VAL A 13 -20.88 -14.21 -15.45
C VAL A 13 -21.11 -12.71 -15.66
N VAL A 14 -21.87 -12.09 -14.76
CA VAL A 14 -21.93 -10.63 -14.58
C VAL A 14 -22.21 -10.40 -13.09
N PHE A 15 -21.18 -10.17 -12.28
CA PHE A 15 -21.18 -9.36 -11.05
C PHE A 15 -19.86 -9.56 -10.29
N LEU A 16 -18.86 -8.71 -10.56
CA LEU A 16 -17.77 -8.39 -9.60
C LEU A 16 -17.04 -7.12 -10.08
N LEU A 17 -17.78 -6.02 -10.15
CA LEU A 17 -17.29 -4.65 -10.35
C LEU A 17 -17.93 -3.70 -9.33
N PHE A 18 -18.01 -4.09 -8.06
CA PHE A 18 -18.38 -3.20 -6.95
C PHE A 18 -17.78 -3.70 -5.64
N PHE A 19 -16.49 -3.44 -5.44
CA PHE A 19 -15.89 -3.35 -4.09
C PHE A 19 -14.69 -2.39 -4.13
N ALA A 20 -14.95 -1.18 -4.64
CA ALA A 20 -14.09 -0.02 -4.44
C ALA A 20 -14.91 0.99 -3.64
N ALA A 21 -14.98 0.80 -2.33
CA ALA A 21 -15.43 1.82 -1.38
C ALA A 21 -14.92 1.47 0.03
N ASP A 22 -14.17 2.42 0.59
CA ASP A 22 -13.72 2.53 1.97
C ASP A 22 -12.82 1.44 2.56
N LEU A 23 -11.51 1.59 2.27
CA LEU A 23 -10.47 1.23 3.22
C LEU A 23 -9.67 2.46 3.64
N SER A 24 -10.38 3.49 4.13
CA SER A 24 -9.78 4.51 5.00
C SER A 24 -9.95 4.08 6.45
N ALA A 25 -9.28 3.00 6.84
CA ALA A 25 -9.02 2.72 8.26
C ALA A 25 -7.67 3.34 8.59
N GLN A 26 -7.70 4.63 8.94
CA GLN A 26 -6.56 5.37 9.48
C GLN A 26 -5.95 4.59 10.65
N GLY A 27 -4.66 4.26 10.54
CA GLY A 27 -3.83 3.91 11.69
C GLY A 27 -3.61 5.16 12.54
N ALA A 28 -4.63 5.56 13.30
CA ALA A 28 -4.47 6.53 14.37
C ALA A 28 -3.65 5.88 15.50
N ALA A 29 -2.66 6.60 16.01
CA ALA A 29 -1.98 6.25 17.26
C ALA A 29 -3.05 5.97 18.33
N ARG A 30 -3.02 4.76 18.90
CA ARG A 30 -4.04 4.29 19.84
C ARG A 30 -3.90 5.05 21.16
N ARG A 31 -4.80 6.01 21.39
CA ARG A 31 -4.84 6.85 22.59
C ARG A 31 -5.01 5.97 23.84
N GLN A 32 -4.17 6.18 24.86
CA GLN A 32 -4.23 5.45 26.13
C GLN A 32 -4.80 6.33 27.25
N VAL A 33 -5.58 5.74 28.14
CA VAL A 33 -6.18 6.40 29.31
C VAL A 33 -5.95 5.56 30.56
N VAL A 34 -5.79 6.18 31.72
CA VAL A 34 -5.61 5.50 33.02
C VAL A 34 -6.83 5.68 33.90
N VAL A 35 -7.25 4.60 34.57
CA VAL A 35 -8.37 4.63 35.53
C VAL A 35 -7.96 5.33 36.82
N THR A 36 -8.70 6.38 37.20
CA THR A 36 -8.39 7.20 38.39
C THR A 36 -9.16 6.81 39.65
N VAL A 37 -10.27 6.07 39.49
CA VAL A 37 -11.14 5.61 40.60
C VAL A 37 -10.74 4.22 41.12
N PRO A 38 -11.02 3.88 42.40
CA PRO A 38 -10.65 2.58 43.00
C PRO A 38 -11.09 1.36 42.17
N THR A 39 -12.28 1.42 41.60
CA THR A 39 -12.80 0.39 40.69
C THR A 39 -13.74 1.05 39.68
N ALA A 40 -13.43 0.92 38.39
CA ALA A 40 -14.27 1.37 37.30
C ALA A 40 -15.04 0.20 36.68
N ASN A 41 -16.30 0.41 36.33
CA ASN A 41 -17.13 -0.59 35.65
C ASN A 41 -17.04 -0.40 34.13
N LEU A 42 -16.63 -1.45 33.44
CA LEU A 42 -16.70 -1.56 31.98
C LEU A 42 -18.07 -2.12 31.60
N ARG A 43 -18.86 -1.37 30.82
CA ARG A 43 -20.24 -1.72 30.48
C ARG A 43 -20.41 -2.15 29.03
N ALA A 44 -21.45 -2.91 28.74
CA ALA A 44 -21.71 -3.41 27.38
C ALA A 44 -22.11 -2.30 26.40
N GLU A 45 -22.74 -1.24 26.89
CA GLU A 45 -23.25 -0.09 26.12
C GLU A 45 -22.90 1.24 26.81
N PRO A 46 -22.90 2.38 26.08
CA PRO A 46 -22.62 3.71 26.64
C PRO A 46 -23.81 4.26 27.45
N SER A 47 -24.22 3.51 28.48
CA SER A 47 -25.33 3.85 29.38
C SER A 47 -25.05 3.40 30.80
N SER A 48 -25.47 4.20 31.78
CA SER A 48 -25.34 3.87 33.21
C SER A 48 -26.25 2.72 33.65
N ALA A 49 -27.23 2.34 32.82
CA ALA A 49 -28.14 1.21 33.06
C ALA A 49 -27.66 -0.11 32.42
N ALA A 50 -26.63 -0.09 31.58
CA ALA A 50 -26.16 -1.26 30.84
C ALA A 50 -25.42 -2.28 31.72
N ALA A 51 -25.44 -3.56 31.34
CA ALA A 51 -24.76 -4.63 32.09
C ALA A 51 -23.24 -4.38 32.22
N VAL A 52 -22.68 -4.72 33.37
CA VAL A 52 -21.24 -4.63 33.64
C VAL A 52 -20.54 -5.88 33.11
N VAL A 53 -19.60 -5.69 32.18
CA VAL A 53 -18.86 -6.75 31.48
C VAL A 53 -17.55 -7.07 32.22
N ALA A 54 -16.93 -6.06 32.83
CA ALA A 54 -15.73 -6.22 33.66
C ALA A 54 -15.58 -5.08 34.67
N GLN A 55 -14.78 -5.33 35.70
CA GLN A 55 -14.34 -4.31 36.65
C GLN A 55 -12.84 -4.07 36.49
N VAL A 56 -12.43 -2.80 36.46
CA VAL A 56 -11.06 -2.38 36.21
C VAL A 56 -10.53 -1.64 37.43
N PRO A 57 -9.41 -2.07 38.04
CA PRO A 57 -8.84 -1.41 39.21
C PRO A 57 -8.14 -0.09 38.84
N LYS A 58 -8.01 0.80 39.83
CA LYS A 58 -7.26 2.07 39.72
C LYS A 58 -5.85 1.85 39.17
N GLY A 59 -5.37 2.76 38.33
CA GLY A 59 -4.02 2.74 37.77
C GLY A 59 -3.86 1.86 36.53
N THR A 60 -4.93 1.19 36.09
CA THR A 60 -4.90 0.38 34.87
C THR A 60 -4.89 1.26 33.63
N VAL A 61 -3.95 1.00 32.72
CA VAL A 61 -3.90 1.62 31.39
C VAL A 61 -4.85 0.89 30.45
N LEU A 62 -5.72 1.65 29.80
CA LEU A 62 -6.73 1.19 28.86
C LEU A 62 -6.48 1.80 27.48
N GLU A 63 -6.68 1.00 26.44
CA GLU A 63 -6.55 1.43 25.05
C GLU A 63 -7.91 1.92 24.55
N VAL A 64 -8.00 3.18 24.10
CA VAL A 64 -9.25 3.76 23.59
C VAL A 64 -9.44 3.34 22.13
N LEU A 65 -10.54 2.63 21.87
CA LEU A 65 -10.94 2.19 20.54
C LEU A 65 -11.91 3.18 19.87
N GLU A 66 -12.73 3.87 20.66
CA GLU A 66 -13.76 4.79 20.15
C GLU A 66 -14.20 5.76 21.26
N GLU A 67 -14.58 6.98 20.91
CA GLU A 67 -15.14 7.98 21.82
C GLU A 67 -16.57 8.32 21.39
N ARG A 68 -17.53 8.23 22.31
CA ARG A 68 -18.95 8.52 22.10
C ARG A 68 -19.47 9.41 23.23
N GLY A 69 -19.33 10.72 23.06
CA GLY A 69 -19.77 11.71 24.05
C GLY A 69 -19.07 11.52 25.39
N LEU A 70 -19.83 11.21 26.45
CA LEU A 70 -19.27 10.98 27.79
C LEU A 70 -18.75 9.54 28.03
N TRP A 71 -18.65 8.73 26.98
CA TRP A 71 -18.26 7.32 27.06
C TRP A 71 -17.10 7.02 26.13
N LEU A 72 -16.13 6.25 26.62
CA LEU A 72 -15.01 5.74 25.85
C LEU A 72 -15.18 4.24 25.69
N LYS A 73 -15.14 3.74 24.46
CA LYS A 73 -14.99 2.31 24.18
C LYS A 73 -13.52 1.97 24.35
N VAL A 74 -13.24 1.06 25.27
CA VAL A 74 -11.88 0.72 25.66
C VAL A 74 -11.65 -0.77 25.59
N GLN A 75 -10.39 -1.14 25.36
CA GLN A 75 -9.91 -2.52 25.44
C GLN A 75 -9.14 -2.72 26.74
N TYR A 76 -9.57 -3.71 27.53
CA TYR A 76 -8.95 -4.09 28.79
C TYR A 76 -8.42 -5.53 28.71
N ARG A 77 -7.19 -5.76 29.17
CA ARG A 77 -6.63 -7.12 29.30
C ARG A 77 -6.89 -7.64 30.72
N HIS A 78 -7.99 -8.37 30.89
CA HIS A 78 -8.37 -8.98 32.15
C HIS A 78 -7.45 -10.18 32.46
N PRO A 79 -6.93 -10.32 33.70
CA PRO A 79 -5.99 -11.38 34.07
C PRO A 79 -6.54 -12.80 33.86
N GLU A 80 -7.85 -13.00 34.11
CA GLU A 80 -8.50 -14.32 33.97
C GLU A 80 -9.29 -14.52 32.67
N LYS A 81 -9.75 -13.44 32.01
CA LYS A 81 -10.71 -13.50 30.89
C LYS A 81 -10.12 -13.05 29.54
N GLY A 82 -8.84 -12.68 29.51
CA GLY A 82 -8.19 -12.18 28.29
C GLY A 82 -8.64 -10.78 27.90
N LEU A 83 -8.67 -10.49 26.60
CA LEU A 83 -9.06 -9.18 26.08
C LEU A 83 -10.58 -8.99 26.17
N VAL A 84 -11.01 -8.01 26.96
CA VAL A 84 -12.41 -7.62 27.15
C VAL A 84 -12.60 -6.20 26.62
N GLN A 85 -13.64 -5.98 25.83
CA GLN A 85 -14.03 -4.66 25.33
C GLN A 85 -15.31 -4.17 26.01
N GLY A 86 -15.43 -2.86 26.20
CA GLY A 86 -16.68 -2.24 26.64
C GLY A 86 -16.54 -0.73 26.82
N TYR A 87 -17.57 -0.11 27.37
CA TYR A 87 -17.68 1.33 27.55
C TYR A 87 -17.38 1.74 28.99
N ILE A 88 -16.53 2.75 29.16
CA ILE A 88 -16.21 3.40 30.45
C ILE A 88 -16.59 4.88 30.36
N ALA A 89 -17.11 5.46 31.44
CA ALA A 89 -17.44 6.87 31.46
C ALA A 89 -16.14 7.71 31.46
N ALA A 90 -16.05 8.72 30.58
CA ALA A 90 -14.85 9.53 30.37
C ALA A 90 -14.36 10.23 31.65
N ARG A 91 -15.27 10.59 32.57
CA ARG A 91 -14.94 11.18 33.88
C ARG A 91 -14.16 10.26 34.84
N LEU A 92 -14.06 8.96 34.55
CA LEU A 92 -13.40 7.97 35.41
C LEU A 92 -11.96 7.67 34.99
N VAL A 93 -11.49 8.35 33.93
CA VAL A 93 -10.18 8.11 33.33
C VAL A 93 -9.50 9.42 32.97
N GLU A 94 -8.17 9.43 32.99
CA GLU A 94 -7.35 10.57 32.56
C GLU A 94 -6.42 10.14 31.41
N PRO A 95 -6.12 11.04 30.45
CA PRO A 95 -5.19 10.74 29.37
C PRO A 95 -3.77 10.56 29.92
N VAL A 96 -3.07 9.53 29.46
CA VAL A 96 -1.66 9.32 29.80
C VAL A 96 -0.82 10.31 28.97
N PRO A 97 0.01 11.18 29.59
CA PRO A 97 0.99 11.96 28.85
C PRO A 97 1.99 11.01 28.16
N GLU A 98 2.29 11.27 26.89
CA GLU A 98 3.23 10.46 26.11
C GLU A 98 4.66 10.63 26.63
N GLU A 99 5.00 9.85 27.65
CA GLU A 99 6.36 9.69 28.18
C GLU A 99 6.89 8.32 27.74
N ALA A 100 8.16 8.31 27.29
CA ALA A 100 8.83 7.18 26.66
C ALA A 100 8.69 5.85 27.44
N PRO A 101 8.56 4.70 26.76
CA PRO A 101 8.32 3.44 27.44
C PRO A 101 9.49 3.06 28.35
N PRO A 102 9.27 2.83 29.66
CA PRO A 102 10.28 2.21 30.51
C PRO A 102 10.38 0.72 30.16
N THR A 103 11.61 0.26 29.98
CA THR A 103 12.00 -1.13 29.75
C THR A 103 11.57 -2.02 30.92
N PRO A 104 10.77 -3.09 30.72
CA PRO A 104 10.56 -4.07 31.78
C PRO A 104 11.78 -4.98 31.93
N LYS A 105 12.44 -4.88 33.09
CA LYS A 105 13.48 -5.80 33.59
C LYS A 105 12.81 -7.13 34.00
N PRO A 106 13.37 -8.32 33.70
CA PRO A 106 12.76 -9.62 34.03
C PRO A 106 12.63 -9.84 35.55
N PRO A 107 11.56 -10.50 36.05
CA PRO A 107 11.50 -10.91 37.45
C PRO A 107 12.46 -12.07 37.75
N GLU A 108 13.30 -11.86 38.76
CA GLU A 108 14.10 -12.87 39.44
C GLU A 108 13.21 -13.96 40.04
N LYS A 109 13.58 -15.22 39.81
CA LYS A 109 13.04 -16.38 40.51
C LYS A 109 14.07 -16.79 41.58
N PRO A 110 13.71 -16.85 42.89
CA PRO A 110 14.62 -17.37 43.90
C PRO A 110 14.90 -18.86 43.72
N THR A 111 16.19 -19.17 43.79
CA THR A 111 16.82 -20.49 43.93
C THR A 111 16.45 -21.19 45.24
N GLU A 112 16.26 -22.50 45.20
CA GLU A 112 16.73 -23.39 46.26
C GLU A 112 17.30 -24.69 45.65
N LYS A 113 18.48 -25.08 46.14
CA LYS A 113 19.31 -26.24 45.73
C LYS A 113 19.29 -27.29 46.89
N PRO A 114 19.84 -28.52 46.75
CA PRO A 114 19.18 -29.79 47.04
C PRO A 114 19.77 -30.52 48.28
N PRO A 115 19.41 -31.80 48.51
CA PRO A 115 20.49 -32.80 48.59
C PRO A 115 20.22 -34.15 47.87
N PRO A 116 21.25 -35.01 47.68
CA PRO A 116 21.31 -36.15 46.74
C PRO A 116 21.30 -37.54 47.45
N PRO A 117 21.73 -38.66 46.82
CA PRO A 117 21.09 -39.51 45.79
C PRO A 117 20.89 -40.98 46.29
N PRO A 118 20.49 -41.95 45.42
CA PRO A 118 21.52 -42.83 44.84
C PRO A 118 21.29 -43.24 43.36
N ALA A 119 22.35 -43.84 42.81
CA ALA A 119 22.70 -44.10 41.41
C ALA A 119 21.85 -45.17 40.65
N PRO A 120 22.03 -45.33 39.33
CA PRO A 120 20.97 -45.62 38.35
C PRO A 120 20.78 -47.11 38.01
N LYS A 121 19.59 -47.45 37.51
CA LYS A 121 19.36 -48.65 36.69
C LYS A 121 19.27 -48.26 35.20
N PRO A 122 19.88 -49.03 34.28
CA PRO A 122 19.83 -48.73 32.86
C PRO A 122 18.41 -48.97 32.30
N PRO A 123 17.86 -48.05 31.48
CA PRO A 123 16.61 -48.31 30.79
C PRO A 123 16.80 -49.31 29.63
N PRO A 124 15.81 -50.16 29.33
CA PRO A 124 15.86 -51.12 28.24
C PRO A 124 15.82 -50.43 26.86
N SER A 125 16.41 -51.10 25.88
CA SER A 125 16.54 -50.72 24.47
C SER A 125 15.24 -50.16 23.86
N PRO A 126 15.31 -49.14 22.98
CA PRO A 126 14.14 -48.56 22.34
C PRO A 126 13.41 -49.62 21.48
N PRO A 127 12.06 -49.69 21.53
CA PRO A 127 11.30 -50.54 20.62
C PRO A 127 11.56 -50.12 19.18
N ALA A 128 11.63 -51.12 18.30
CA ALA A 128 11.82 -50.96 16.86
C ALA A 128 10.94 -49.83 16.29
N ALA A 129 11.56 -49.00 15.45
CA ALA A 129 10.94 -47.87 14.77
C ALA A 129 9.59 -48.29 14.17
N ARG A 130 8.51 -47.67 14.69
CA ARG A 130 7.24 -47.65 13.99
C ARG A 130 7.53 -47.04 12.61
N PRO A 131 7.11 -47.66 11.48
CA PRO A 131 7.32 -47.05 10.18
C PRO A 131 6.74 -45.64 10.23
N ALA A 132 7.58 -44.65 9.93
CA ALA A 132 7.14 -43.27 9.86
C ALA A 132 5.89 -43.22 8.98
N PRO A 133 4.80 -42.55 9.41
CA PRO A 133 3.65 -42.39 8.53
C PRO A 133 4.17 -41.79 7.23
N ALA A 134 3.85 -42.45 6.11
CA ALA A 134 4.27 -42.02 4.78
C ALA A 134 4.08 -40.51 4.70
N ARG A 135 5.19 -39.79 4.53
CA ARG A 135 5.23 -38.34 4.46
C ARG A 135 4.21 -37.95 3.40
N ARG A 136 3.02 -37.48 3.81
CA ARG A 136 2.02 -36.97 2.87
C ARG A 136 2.76 -35.96 2.00
N ALA A 137 2.75 -36.19 0.69
CA ALA A 137 3.30 -35.23 -0.26
C ALA A 137 2.76 -33.85 0.14
N PRO A 138 3.62 -32.83 0.29
CA PRO A 138 3.20 -31.53 0.77
C PRO A 138 2.05 -31.06 -0.13
N SER A 139 0.95 -30.60 0.47
CA SER A 139 -0.22 -30.12 -0.26
C SER A 139 0.22 -29.13 -1.34
N GLU A 140 0.08 -29.54 -2.60
CA GLU A 140 0.63 -28.81 -3.76
C GLU A 140 -0.01 -27.44 -3.98
N ARG A 141 -1.11 -27.17 -3.26
CA ARG A 141 -1.92 -25.97 -3.37
C ARG A 141 -2.05 -25.28 -2.02
N TYR A 142 -1.69 -24.02 -1.99
CA TYR A 142 -1.76 -23.19 -0.80
C TYR A 142 -1.77 -21.72 -1.21
N TRP A 143 -2.17 -20.87 -0.27
CA TRP A 143 -2.19 -19.42 -0.42
C TRP A 143 -0.90 -18.83 0.15
N GLU A 144 -0.35 -17.83 -0.54
CA GLU A 144 0.73 -16.97 -0.03
C GLU A 144 0.20 -15.54 0.08
N PHE A 145 0.25 -14.98 1.27
CA PHE A 145 -0.03 -13.56 1.48
C PHE A 145 1.27 -12.77 1.35
N LYS A 146 1.20 -11.57 0.76
CA LYS A 146 2.36 -10.72 0.51
C LYS A 146 2.12 -9.33 1.06
N VAL A 147 3.10 -8.83 1.79
CA VAL A 147 3.22 -7.41 2.13
C VAL A 147 4.42 -6.89 1.38
N LEU A 148 4.24 -5.87 0.55
CA LEU A 148 5.29 -5.35 -0.33
C LEU A 148 5.58 -3.88 -0.06
N ALA A 149 6.86 -3.56 -0.15
CA ALA A 149 7.41 -2.21 -0.11
C ALA A 149 8.52 -2.13 -1.16
N GLY A 150 8.56 -1.07 -1.93
CA GLY A 150 9.44 -0.93 -3.07
C GLY A 150 9.76 0.52 -3.37
N LEU A 151 10.55 0.68 -4.41
CA LEU A 151 10.99 1.95 -4.94
C LEU A 151 10.76 1.95 -6.45
N ASN A 152 10.16 3.02 -6.92
CA ASN A 152 10.23 3.42 -8.31
C ASN A 152 11.34 4.48 -8.42
N PRO A 153 12.45 4.22 -9.12
CA PRO A 153 13.53 5.20 -9.27
C PRO A 153 13.18 6.36 -10.21
N GLY A 154 12.02 6.35 -10.86
CA GLY A 154 11.62 7.39 -11.82
C GLY A 154 12.21 7.21 -13.22
N VAL A 155 12.95 6.14 -13.46
CA VAL A 155 13.57 5.86 -14.76
C VAL A 155 12.49 5.53 -15.79
N ALA A 156 12.42 6.36 -16.84
CA ALA A 156 11.43 6.30 -17.90
C ALA A 156 9.96 6.43 -17.44
N ASP A 157 9.70 6.82 -16.18
CA ASP A 157 8.35 7.05 -15.67
C ASP A 157 8.02 8.55 -15.67
N GLY A 158 6.75 8.88 -15.78
CA GLY A 158 6.27 10.23 -16.00
C GLY A 158 5.11 10.30 -16.97
N TYR A 159 4.84 11.50 -17.46
CA TYR A 159 3.81 11.76 -18.46
C TYR A 159 4.17 12.99 -19.29
N ASP A 160 3.65 13.04 -20.51
CA ASP A 160 3.76 14.17 -21.40
C ASP A 160 2.40 14.85 -21.55
N GLN A 161 2.40 16.17 -21.66
CA GLN A 161 1.25 17.02 -21.90
C GLN A 161 1.50 17.82 -23.17
N THR A 162 0.50 17.84 -24.06
CA THR A 162 0.52 18.69 -25.25
C THR A 162 -0.72 19.56 -25.23
N VAL A 163 -0.50 20.87 -25.14
CA VAL A 163 -1.51 21.92 -25.20
C VAL A 163 -1.32 22.64 -26.54
N THR A 164 -2.40 22.86 -27.28
CA THR A 164 -2.33 23.49 -28.61
C THR A 164 -3.03 24.84 -28.61
N ASP A 165 -4.26 24.87 -28.11
CA ASP A 165 -5.16 26.02 -28.19
C ASP A 165 -5.90 26.32 -26.87
N GLN A 166 -5.69 25.51 -25.84
CA GLN A 166 -6.42 25.62 -24.58
C GLN A 166 -5.87 26.71 -23.64
N LEU A 167 -4.65 27.18 -23.89
CA LEU A 167 -4.04 28.31 -23.18
C LEU A 167 -3.99 29.51 -24.10
N ALA A 168 -4.25 30.70 -23.56
CA ALA A 168 -4.13 31.94 -24.30
C ALA A 168 -3.39 33.02 -23.49
N ILE A 169 -2.45 33.68 -24.14
CA ILE A 169 -1.76 34.88 -23.66
C ILE A 169 -1.91 35.93 -24.76
N TYR A 170 -2.18 37.19 -24.39
CA TYR A 170 -2.47 38.26 -25.35
C TYR A 170 -3.62 37.92 -26.33
N PHE A 171 -4.61 37.14 -25.86
CA PHE A 171 -5.75 36.66 -26.65
C PHE A 171 -5.38 35.73 -27.82
N GLU A 172 -4.16 35.23 -27.85
CA GLU A 172 -3.67 34.27 -28.84
C GLU A 172 -3.35 32.93 -28.18
N PRO A 173 -3.59 31.80 -28.88
CA PRO A 173 -3.29 30.49 -28.35
C PRO A 173 -1.79 30.33 -28.11
N VAL A 174 -1.45 29.61 -27.04
CA VAL A 174 -0.08 29.29 -26.64
C VAL A 174 0.11 27.78 -26.76
N PRO A 175 0.63 27.29 -27.90
CA PRO A 175 1.08 25.92 -28.01
C PRO A 175 2.16 25.63 -26.96
N LEU A 176 1.99 24.56 -26.20
CA LEU A 176 2.89 24.16 -25.13
C LEU A 176 3.07 22.64 -25.10
N GLU A 177 4.32 22.22 -24.98
CA GLU A 177 4.70 20.85 -24.65
C GLU A 177 5.31 20.83 -23.25
N GLY A 178 4.75 20.01 -22.37
CA GLY A 178 5.26 19.79 -21.02
C GLY A 178 5.64 18.33 -20.81
N ARG A 179 6.87 18.07 -20.39
CA ARG A 179 7.37 16.73 -20.07
C ARG A 179 7.58 16.60 -18.58
N TYR A 180 6.85 15.70 -17.95
CA TYR A 180 6.87 15.53 -16.50
C TYR A 180 7.67 14.28 -16.14
N GLY A 181 8.91 14.48 -15.68
CA GLY A 181 9.78 13.39 -15.24
C GLY A 181 9.44 12.92 -13.83
N ALA A 182 9.20 11.62 -13.64
CA ALA A 182 8.99 11.08 -12.31
C ALA A 182 10.27 11.12 -11.47
N LYS A 183 10.19 11.68 -10.26
CA LYS A 183 11.24 11.57 -9.24
C LYS A 183 11.08 10.24 -8.49
N PRO A 184 12.13 9.75 -7.80
CA PRO A 184 12.04 8.51 -7.04
C PRO A 184 10.87 8.51 -6.05
N ALA A 185 10.07 7.44 -6.09
CA ALA A 185 8.82 7.34 -5.35
C ALA A 185 8.69 5.99 -4.64
N PRO A 186 8.27 5.95 -3.36
CA PRO A 186 8.02 4.70 -2.67
C PRO A 186 6.74 4.03 -3.19
N VAL A 187 6.79 2.70 -3.28
CA VAL A 187 5.68 1.84 -3.69
C VAL A 187 5.33 0.94 -2.52
N PHE A 188 4.04 0.77 -2.23
CA PHE A 188 3.57 -0.12 -1.18
C PHE A 188 2.40 -0.92 -1.69
N GLY A 189 2.17 -2.09 -1.10
CA GLY A 189 1.03 -2.87 -1.48
C GLY A 189 0.82 -4.14 -0.68
N LEU A 190 -0.23 -4.84 -1.08
CA LEU A 190 -0.61 -6.12 -0.52
C LEU A 190 -0.95 -7.06 -1.67
N GLY A 191 -0.63 -8.32 -1.50
CA GLY A 191 -0.90 -9.32 -2.53
C GLY A 191 -1.28 -10.66 -1.97
N VAL A 192 -1.93 -11.43 -2.80
CA VAL A 192 -2.22 -12.84 -2.57
C VAL A 192 -1.80 -13.63 -3.79
N GLU A 193 -1.11 -14.74 -3.59
CA GLU A 193 -0.78 -15.69 -4.65
C GLU A 193 -1.31 -17.07 -4.29
N TYR A 194 -2.05 -17.67 -5.20
CA TYR A 194 -2.50 -19.05 -5.11
C TYR A 194 -1.56 -19.96 -5.89
N ARG A 195 -0.96 -20.95 -5.22
CA ARG A 195 -0.18 -22.00 -5.89
C ARG A 195 -1.10 -23.04 -6.51
N LEU A 196 -1.12 -23.09 -7.85
CA LEU A 196 -1.88 -24.07 -8.62
C LEU A 196 -1.14 -25.41 -8.73
N LYS A 197 0.18 -25.31 -8.94
CA LYS A 197 1.13 -26.42 -9.06
C LYS A 197 2.44 -26.04 -8.35
N PRO A 198 3.34 -26.99 -8.05
CA PRO A 198 4.62 -26.68 -7.40
C PRO A 198 5.48 -25.62 -8.10
N ARG A 199 5.30 -25.45 -9.43
CA ARG A 199 6.03 -24.51 -10.28
C ARG A 199 5.17 -23.36 -10.82
N LEU A 200 3.87 -23.33 -10.56
CA LEU A 200 2.95 -22.34 -11.14
C LEU A 200 2.03 -21.74 -10.07
N GLY A 201 1.96 -20.42 -10.02
CA GLY A 201 1.03 -19.66 -9.20
C GLY A 201 0.30 -18.61 -10.02
N VAL A 202 -0.84 -18.17 -9.51
CA VAL A 202 -1.58 -17.00 -9.99
C VAL A 202 -1.76 -16.07 -8.81
N GLY A 203 -1.47 -14.78 -8.98
CA GLY A 203 -1.54 -13.81 -7.92
C GLY A 203 -2.27 -12.55 -8.33
N LEU A 204 -2.84 -11.91 -7.31
CA LEU A 204 -3.43 -10.59 -7.38
C LEU A 204 -2.69 -9.69 -6.39
N GLU A 205 -2.29 -8.52 -6.84
CA GLU A 205 -1.59 -7.53 -6.03
C GLU A 205 -2.29 -6.20 -6.16
N GLY A 206 -2.49 -5.49 -5.06
CA GLY A 206 -2.90 -4.09 -5.04
C GLY A 206 -1.71 -3.24 -4.60
N ASP A 207 -1.40 -2.18 -5.34
CA ASP A 207 -0.30 -1.28 -5.06
C ASP A 207 -0.73 0.19 -5.06
N PHE A 208 -0.06 0.97 -4.22
CA PHE A 208 -0.17 2.43 -4.16
C PHE A 208 1.21 3.08 -4.20
N MET A 209 1.30 4.22 -4.85
CA MET A 209 2.52 4.99 -5.04
C MET A 209 2.22 6.48 -4.91
N LEU A 210 3.09 7.19 -4.23
CA LEU A 210 3.04 8.64 -4.06
C LEU A 210 4.36 9.21 -4.55
N GLY A 211 4.31 10.05 -5.58
CA GLY A 211 5.50 10.58 -6.21
C GLY A 211 5.42 12.07 -6.47
N LYS A 212 6.57 12.64 -6.80
CA LYS A 212 6.72 14.01 -7.28
C LYS A 212 7.25 14.00 -8.70
N THR A 213 6.90 15.01 -9.47
CA THR A 213 7.45 15.27 -10.81
C THR A 213 7.85 16.73 -10.90
N SER A 214 8.71 17.04 -11.85
CA SER A 214 8.95 18.40 -12.34
C SER A 214 8.73 18.44 -13.85
N ALA A 215 8.44 19.62 -14.38
CA ALA A 215 8.11 19.80 -15.78
C ALA A 215 9.26 20.47 -16.53
N ASP A 216 9.64 19.87 -17.65
CA ASP A 216 10.44 20.52 -18.69
C ASP A 216 9.46 21.04 -19.75
N LEU A 217 9.43 22.35 -19.93
CA LEU A 217 8.43 23.07 -20.71
C LEU A 217 9.05 23.65 -21.98
N THR A 218 8.33 23.52 -23.08
CA THR A 218 8.57 24.28 -24.32
C THR A 218 7.27 24.94 -24.72
N ALA A 219 7.22 26.27 -24.70
CA ALA A 219 6.02 27.04 -24.98
C ALA A 219 6.26 28.04 -26.11
N GLN A 220 5.25 28.28 -26.93
CA GLN A 220 5.28 29.28 -28.00
C GLN A 220 4.43 30.49 -27.58
N VAL A 221 5.09 31.50 -27.00
CA VAL A 221 4.44 32.69 -26.46
C VAL A 221 4.28 33.76 -27.55
N PRO A 222 3.07 34.27 -27.81
CA PRO A 222 2.83 35.34 -28.76
C PRO A 222 3.56 36.64 -28.42
N HIS A 223 3.86 37.45 -29.44
CA HIS A 223 4.46 38.76 -29.26
C HIS A 223 3.39 39.78 -28.80
N PRO A 224 3.65 40.61 -27.76
CA PRO A 224 2.65 41.51 -27.20
C PRO A 224 2.10 42.55 -28.20
N LEU A 225 2.92 42.90 -29.20
CA LEU A 225 2.61 43.96 -30.18
C LEU A 225 2.29 43.43 -31.60
N TYR A 226 2.70 42.19 -31.92
CA TYR A 226 2.63 41.66 -33.28
C TYR A 226 1.86 40.34 -33.27
N PHE A 227 0.61 40.41 -33.71
CA PHE A 227 -0.28 39.25 -33.75
C PHE A 227 0.27 38.18 -34.70
N GLY A 228 0.21 36.92 -34.27
CA GLY A 228 0.69 35.75 -35.02
C GLY A 228 2.20 35.55 -35.00
N VAL A 229 2.96 36.40 -34.30
CA VAL A 229 4.41 36.23 -34.13
C VAL A 229 4.66 35.46 -32.83
N LEU A 230 5.03 34.20 -32.96
CA LEU A 230 5.31 33.32 -31.83
C LEU A 230 6.80 33.32 -31.47
N ARG A 231 7.09 33.40 -30.17
CA ARG A 231 8.44 33.31 -29.59
C ARG A 231 8.53 32.04 -28.75
N GLU A 232 9.49 31.18 -29.06
CA GLU A 232 9.72 29.96 -28.29
C GLU A 232 10.43 30.30 -26.97
N THR A 233 9.88 29.81 -25.86
CA THR A 233 10.51 29.84 -24.54
C THR A 233 10.62 28.43 -23.99
N ARG A 234 11.70 28.17 -23.24
CA ARG A 234 11.97 26.89 -22.60
C ARG A 234 12.27 27.10 -21.14
N ALA A 235 11.79 26.18 -20.32
CA ALA A 235 12.11 26.17 -18.91
C ALA A 235 12.16 24.75 -18.38
N ASP A 236 13.27 24.40 -17.76
CA ASP A 236 13.55 23.06 -17.26
C ASP A 236 13.36 23.01 -15.74
N ASP A 237 12.97 21.84 -15.22
CA ASP A 237 12.72 21.60 -13.79
C ASP A 237 11.80 22.64 -13.14
N ILE A 238 10.80 23.14 -13.88
CA ILE A 238 9.82 24.09 -13.36
C ILE A 238 8.70 23.37 -12.66
N GLY A 239 8.31 23.92 -11.50
CA GLY A 239 7.16 23.50 -10.73
C GLY A 239 7.38 22.20 -9.96
N ASP A 240 6.84 22.17 -8.74
CA ASP A 240 6.73 20.95 -7.96
C ASP A 240 5.35 20.33 -8.19
N PHE A 241 5.28 19.28 -9.00
CA PHE A 241 4.04 18.57 -9.29
C PHE A 241 3.95 17.30 -8.45
N SER A 242 2.76 16.98 -7.98
CA SER A 242 2.48 15.74 -7.27
C SER A 242 1.69 14.76 -8.12
N TYR A 243 1.93 13.47 -7.92
CA TYR A 243 1.10 12.44 -8.51
C TYR A 243 0.95 11.24 -7.56
N ARG A 244 -0.18 10.54 -7.68
CA ARG A 244 -0.42 9.27 -7.00
C ARG A 244 -0.93 8.24 -8.00
N LYS A 245 -0.47 7.00 -7.85
CA LYS A 245 -1.01 5.86 -8.60
C LYS A 245 -1.56 4.86 -7.58
N PHE A 246 -2.78 4.40 -7.79
CA PHE A 246 -3.38 3.31 -7.02
C PHE A 246 -3.97 2.31 -8.00
N GLY A 247 -3.67 1.03 -7.83
CA GLY A 247 -4.15 0.03 -8.77
C GLY A 247 -3.93 -1.38 -8.31
N GLY A 248 -4.12 -2.29 -9.26
CA GLY A 248 -3.89 -3.70 -9.03
C GLY A 248 -3.38 -4.41 -10.26
N THR A 249 -2.72 -5.54 -9.99
CA THR A 249 -2.05 -6.38 -10.97
C THR A 249 -2.50 -7.83 -10.78
N LEU A 250 -3.00 -8.43 -11.85
CA LEU A 250 -3.23 -9.87 -11.95
C LEU A 250 -2.08 -10.50 -12.73
N TYR A 251 -1.37 -11.46 -12.13
CA TYR A 251 -0.19 -12.08 -12.75
C TYR A 251 -0.16 -13.59 -12.59
N ALA A 252 0.51 -14.25 -13.52
CA ALA A 252 0.98 -15.62 -13.38
C ALA A 252 2.45 -15.61 -12.95
N ALA A 253 2.81 -16.52 -12.05
CA ALA A 253 4.18 -16.70 -11.55
C ALA A 253 4.66 -18.11 -11.83
N TYR A 254 5.82 -18.24 -12.48
CA TYR A 254 6.49 -19.49 -12.75
C TYR A 254 7.76 -19.62 -11.91
N TYR A 255 7.98 -20.79 -11.32
CA TYR A 255 9.10 -21.07 -10.43
C TYR A 255 9.97 -22.17 -11.05
N PRO A 256 11.03 -21.80 -11.78
CA PRO A 256 11.95 -22.77 -12.38
C PRO A 256 12.77 -23.48 -11.30
N GLY A 257 13.03 -24.76 -11.55
CA GLY A 257 13.93 -25.58 -10.73
C GLY A 257 13.42 -25.88 -9.31
N GLU A 258 14.26 -26.61 -8.58
CA GLU A 258 14.07 -26.87 -7.17
C GLU A 258 14.81 -25.82 -6.32
N PRO A 259 14.32 -25.52 -5.10
CA PRO A 259 15.02 -24.59 -4.22
C PRO A 259 16.41 -25.11 -3.83
N THR A 260 17.45 -24.30 -4.00
CA THR A 260 18.83 -24.63 -3.60
C THR A 260 19.21 -23.78 -2.38
N ALA A 261 19.61 -24.42 -1.28
CA ALA A 261 20.03 -23.71 -0.05
C ALA A 261 19.02 -22.65 0.48
N GLY A 262 17.72 -22.88 0.29
CA GLY A 262 16.67 -21.94 0.73
C GLY A 262 16.39 -20.79 -0.23
N LEU A 263 17.14 -20.68 -1.34
CA LEU A 263 16.89 -19.74 -2.43
C LEU A 263 15.97 -20.36 -3.48
N ARG A 264 15.11 -19.53 -4.07
CA ARG A 264 14.27 -19.89 -5.22
C ARG A 264 14.12 -18.71 -6.15
N PHE A 265 13.96 -18.98 -7.44
CA PHE A 265 13.71 -17.96 -8.45
C PHE A 265 12.27 -18.03 -8.95
N SER A 266 11.76 -16.90 -9.45
CA SER A 266 10.50 -16.84 -10.18
C SER A 266 10.56 -15.88 -11.36
N VAL A 267 9.73 -16.13 -12.34
CA VAL A 267 9.36 -15.17 -13.38
C VAL A 267 7.88 -14.87 -13.21
N LEU A 268 7.49 -13.61 -13.26
CA LEU A 268 6.09 -13.19 -13.23
C LEU A 268 5.76 -12.36 -14.46
N ALA A 269 4.54 -12.54 -14.96
CA ALA A 269 3.99 -11.72 -16.02
C ALA A 269 2.48 -11.54 -15.79
N GLY A 270 1.98 -10.34 -16.04
CA GLY A 270 0.61 -10.01 -15.71
C GLY A 270 0.08 -8.76 -16.40
N VAL A 271 -1.18 -8.48 -16.13
CA VAL A 271 -1.90 -7.27 -16.55
C VAL A 271 -2.16 -6.41 -15.32
N SER A 272 -2.17 -5.10 -15.51
CA SER A 272 -2.39 -4.12 -14.45
C SER A 272 -3.40 -3.06 -14.86
N VAL A 273 -4.07 -2.50 -13.86
CA VAL A 273 -4.96 -1.34 -14.01
C VAL A 273 -4.69 -0.41 -12.85
N HIS A 274 -4.39 0.85 -13.17
CA HIS A 274 -4.05 1.87 -12.20
C HIS A 274 -4.89 3.13 -12.43
N VAL A 275 -5.46 3.65 -11.35
CA VAL A 275 -5.99 5.00 -11.31
C VAL A 275 -4.82 5.92 -10.96
N MET A 276 -4.49 6.79 -11.90
CA MET A 276 -3.46 7.82 -11.74
C MET A 276 -4.17 9.14 -11.45
N GLN A 277 -3.80 9.80 -10.34
CA GLN A 277 -4.10 11.21 -10.14
C GLN A 277 -2.81 12.00 -10.26
N PHE A 278 -2.85 13.07 -11.01
CA PHE A 278 -1.68 13.86 -11.36
C PHE A 278 -2.04 15.33 -11.36
N GLU A 279 -1.06 16.17 -11.04
CA GLU A 279 -1.14 17.61 -11.25
C GLU A 279 -0.58 17.95 -12.62
N ALA A 280 -1.28 18.76 -13.39
CA ALA A 280 -0.80 19.25 -14.68
C ALA A 280 -0.95 20.77 -14.75
N LEU A 281 -0.13 21.38 -15.61
CA LEU A 281 -0.12 22.81 -15.83
C LEU A 281 -1.44 23.28 -16.45
N THR A 282 -1.97 24.39 -15.93
CA THR A 282 -3.19 25.07 -16.40
C THR A 282 -2.95 26.53 -16.80
N GLY A 283 -1.73 27.01 -16.65
CA GLY A 283 -1.35 28.38 -16.99
C GLY A 283 0.13 28.64 -16.74
N LEU A 284 0.63 29.66 -17.43
CA LEU A 284 2.01 30.09 -17.38
C LEU A 284 2.08 31.49 -16.77
N GLU A 285 3.01 31.67 -15.84
CA GLU A 285 3.44 32.99 -15.42
C GLU A 285 4.72 33.31 -16.17
N ILE A 286 4.68 34.38 -16.95
CA ILE A 286 5.79 34.83 -17.77
C ILE A 286 6.25 36.21 -17.35
N GLN A 287 7.55 36.42 -17.48
CA GLN A 287 8.17 37.73 -17.41
C GLN A 287 8.67 38.12 -18.80
N GLU A 288 8.09 39.21 -19.32
CA GLU A 288 8.48 39.75 -20.61
C GLU A 288 9.85 40.41 -20.57
N SER A 289 10.52 40.40 -21.72
CA SER A 289 11.73 41.18 -21.97
C SER A 289 11.41 42.69 -22.03
N ALA A 290 12.43 43.53 -21.96
CA ALA A 290 12.23 44.97 -22.10
C ALA A 290 11.74 45.31 -23.51
N TYR A 291 10.96 46.40 -23.64
CA TYR A 291 10.58 46.94 -24.95
C TYR A 291 11.85 47.11 -25.81
N PRO A 292 11.89 46.57 -27.04
CA PRO A 292 10.75 46.22 -27.91
C PRO A 292 10.21 44.77 -27.85
N TYR A 293 10.59 43.96 -26.85
CA TYR A 293 10.15 42.56 -26.67
C TYR A 293 10.73 41.54 -27.67
N ASP A 294 11.86 41.88 -28.30
CA ASP A 294 12.52 41.03 -29.31
C ASP A 294 13.05 39.71 -28.72
N ASP A 295 13.47 39.73 -27.45
CA ASP A 295 13.95 38.52 -26.76
C ASP A 295 12.78 37.66 -26.26
N PRO A 296 12.93 36.31 -26.25
CA PRO A 296 11.92 35.42 -25.71
C PRO A 296 11.59 35.73 -24.23
N PRO A 297 10.32 35.58 -23.81
CA PRO A 297 9.93 35.78 -22.42
C PRO A 297 10.45 34.63 -21.55
N THR A 298 10.67 34.91 -20.27
CA THR A 298 11.10 33.90 -19.29
C THR A 298 9.89 33.35 -18.54
N VAL A 299 9.79 32.03 -18.39
CA VAL A 299 8.76 31.42 -17.53
C VAL A 299 9.18 31.54 -16.07
N THR A 300 8.42 32.27 -15.26
CA THR A 300 8.72 32.50 -13.83
C THR A 300 7.95 31.56 -12.92
N GLY A 301 6.84 31.02 -13.39
CA GLY A 301 5.94 30.22 -12.58
C GLY A 301 4.88 29.51 -13.41
N VAL A 302 4.12 28.64 -12.76
CA VAL A 302 3.08 27.82 -13.39
C VAL A 302 1.89 27.68 -12.45
N THR A 303 0.69 27.78 -13.01
CA THR A 303 -0.52 27.37 -12.30
C THR A 303 -0.81 25.91 -12.62
N LYS A 304 -1.35 25.18 -11.65
CA LYS A 304 -1.53 23.73 -11.75
C LYS A 304 -2.85 23.29 -11.14
N GLU A 305 -3.41 22.23 -11.70
CA GLU A 305 -4.64 21.62 -11.23
C GLU A 305 -4.52 20.10 -11.24
N SER A 306 -5.22 19.43 -10.33
CA SER A 306 -5.21 17.97 -10.23
C SER A 306 -6.32 17.36 -11.08
N LYS A 307 -5.98 16.30 -11.83
CA LYS A 307 -6.93 15.46 -12.54
C LYS A 307 -6.66 13.99 -12.24
N SER A 308 -7.63 13.15 -12.61
CA SER A 308 -7.50 11.70 -12.46
C SER A 308 -7.91 10.98 -13.72
N GLY A 309 -7.30 9.83 -13.95
CA GLY A 309 -7.57 8.98 -15.08
C GLY A 309 -7.16 7.54 -14.83
N THR A 310 -7.64 6.64 -15.68
CA THR A 310 -7.32 5.21 -15.60
C THR A 310 -6.29 4.87 -16.68
N VAL A 311 -5.29 4.11 -16.28
CA VAL A 311 -4.21 3.63 -17.13
C VAL A 311 -4.21 2.10 -17.06
N PHE A 312 -4.08 1.47 -18.21
CA PHE A 312 -4.03 0.02 -18.34
C PHE A 312 -2.61 -0.40 -18.65
N GLY A 313 -2.21 -1.57 -18.20
CA GLY A 313 -0.83 -1.98 -18.38
C GLY A 313 -0.57 -3.46 -18.28
N GLY A 314 0.71 -3.78 -18.41
CA GLY A 314 1.27 -5.09 -18.16
C GLY A 314 2.46 -4.98 -17.22
N VAL A 315 2.77 -6.08 -16.55
CA VAL A 315 3.99 -6.19 -15.75
C VAL A 315 4.74 -7.44 -16.14
N VAL A 316 6.06 -7.33 -16.17
CA VAL A 316 6.97 -8.48 -16.24
C VAL A 316 8.03 -8.30 -15.18
N GLY A 317 8.32 -9.36 -14.44
CA GLY A 317 9.28 -9.28 -13.34
C GLY A 317 10.02 -10.59 -13.10
N LEU A 318 11.16 -10.44 -12.45
CA LEU A 318 11.91 -11.56 -11.90
C LEU A 318 11.77 -11.51 -10.38
N GLY A 319 11.83 -12.65 -9.71
CA GLY A 319 11.77 -12.72 -8.26
C GLY A 319 12.85 -13.61 -7.68
N LEU A 320 13.54 -13.10 -6.68
CA LEU A 320 14.49 -13.84 -5.87
C LEU A 320 13.90 -14.05 -4.48
N HIS A 321 13.66 -15.30 -4.13
CA HIS A 321 13.00 -15.70 -2.89
C HIS A 321 14.04 -16.32 -1.96
N TYR A 322 14.20 -15.76 -0.77
CA TYR A 322 15.01 -16.31 0.30
C TYR A 322 14.13 -16.75 1.47
N ARG A 323 14.16 -18.05 1.79
CA ARG A 323 13.38 -18.60 2.89
C ARG A 323 14.00 -18.21 4.23
N LEU A 324 13.33 -17.32 4.96
CA LEU A 324 13.73 -16.91 6.31
C LEU A 324 13.33 -17.96 7.36
N THR A 325 12.09 -18.42 7.31
CA THR A 325 11.56 -19.44 8.23
C THR A 325 10.72 -20.46 7.46
N ARG A 326 10.09 -21.43 8.16
CA ARG A 326 9.18 -22.38 7.50
C ARG A 326 7.95 -21.71 6.87
N SER A 327 7.53 -20.56 7.40
CA SER A 327 6.31 -19.86 6.99
C SER A 327 6.57 -18.47 6.39
N VAL A 328 7.78 -17.93 6.50
CA VAL A 328 8.13 -16.59 6.02
C VAL A 328 9.24 -16.67 4.97
N THR A 329 9.02 -16.00 3.84
CA THR A 329 10.00 -15.87 2.74
C THR A 329 10.17 -14.40 2.39
N LEU A 330 11.41 -13.93 2.32
CA LEU A 330 11.75 -12.65 1.75
C LEU A 330 11.82 -12.79 0.23
N ASP A 331 11.26 -11.83 -0.49
CA ASP A 331 11.17 -11.82 -1.94
C ASP A 331 11.63 -10.46 -2.46
N VAL A 332 12.52 -10.45 -3.45
CA VAL A 332 13.00 -9.22 -4.09
C VAL A 332 12.74 -9.32 -5.58
N GLN A 333 12.08 -8.31 -6.13
CA GLN A 333 11.55 -8.34 -7.49
C GLN A 333 11.83 -7.04 -8.26
N PRO A 334 12.81 -7.04 -9.19
CA PRO A 334 12.81 -6.06 -10.25
C PRO A 334 11.67 -6.34 -11.22
N ARG A 335 10.93 -5.28 -11.58
CA ARG A 335 9.77 -5.34 -12.46
C ARG A 335 9.84 -4.22 -13.49
N VAL A 336 9.46 -4.55 -14.71
CA VAL A 336 9.17 -3.57 -15.76
C VAL A 336 7.66 -3.54 -15.93
N LEU A 337 7.10 -2.33 -15.89
CA LEU A 337 5.70 -2.09 -16.15
C LEU A 337 5.57 -1.39 -17.50
N PHE A 338 4.53 -1.77 -18.22
CA PHE A 338 4.15 -1.15 -19.48
C PHE A 338 2.79 -0.53 -19.26
N GLU A 339 2.67 0.78 -19.39
CA GLU A 339 1.45 1.52 -19.11
C GLU A 339 0.98 2.22 -20.38
N THR A 340 -0.32 2.16 -20.66
CA THR A 340 -0.96 2.82 -21.79
C THR A 340 -2.29 3.41 -21.35
N GLY A 341 -2.63 4.55 -21.92
CA GLY A 341 -3.83 5.29 -21.59
C GLY A 341 -3.68 6.72 -22.02
N SER A 342 -4.80 7.41 -22.10
CA SER A 342 -4.86 8.79 -22.56
C SER A 342 -5.82 9.57 -21.67
N PRO A 343 -5.51 9.67 -20.35
CA PRO A 343 -6.36 10.41 -19.45
C PRO A 343 -6.45 11.87 -19.89
N LYS A 344 -7.66 12.45 -19.73
CA LYS A 344 -7.86 13.86 -20.00
C LYS A 344 -7.19 14.70 -18.91
N GLY A 345 -6.46 15.71 -19.33
CA GLY A 345 -5.86 16.70 -18.44
C GLY A 345 -6.88 17.75 -17.96
N PRO A 346 -6.46 18.67 -17.09
CA PRO A 346 -7.33 19.73 -16.56
C PRO A 346 -7.86 20.69 -17.63
N LEU A 347 -7.09 20.93 -18.70
CA LEU A 347 -7.49 21.80 -19.82
C LEU A 347 -8.33 21.06 -20.88
N GLY A 348 -8.63 19.77 -20.69
CA GLY A 348 -9.34 18.92 -21.65
C GLY A 348 -8.46 18.30 -22.74
N GLU A 349 -7.17 18.60 -22.69
CA GLU A 349 -6.08 18.02 -23.46
C GLU A 349 -5.86 16.54 -23.11
N GLU A 350 -5.08 15.86 -23.93
CA GLU A 350 -4.69 14.47 -23.70
C GLU A 350 -3.33 14.40 -22.99
N ILE A 351 -3.27 13.63 -21.91
CA ILE A 351 -2.04 13.37 -21.18
C ILE A 351 -1.57 11.97 -21.54
N GLN A 352 -0.33 11.86 -22.00
CA GLN A 352 0.26 10.58 -22.39
C GLN A 352 1.21 10.10 -21.30
N PRO A 353 0.87 9.05 -20.53
CA PRO A 353 1.80 8.43 -19.59
C PRO A 353 2.96 7.80 -20.37
N LYS A 354 4.14 7.77 -19.76
CA LYS A 354 5.28 7.06 -20.36
C LYS A 354 4.97 5.57 -20.45
N ALA A 355 5.32 4.99 -21.61
CA ALA A 355 4.94 3.63 -21.95
C ALA A 355 5.64 2.56 -21.08
N VAL A 356 6.76 2.87 -20.44
CA VAL A 356 7.59 1.89 -19.73
C VAL A 356 8.13 2.48 -18.43
N SER A 357 7.94 1.80 -17.29
CA SER A 357 8.55 2.18 -16.01
C SER A 357 9.26 1.02 -15.33
N LEU A 358 10.36 1.29 -14.64
CA LEU A 358 11.08 0.31 -13.84
C LEU A 358 10.65 0.44 -12.37
N ARG A 359 10.46 -0.68 -11.67
CA ARG A 359 10.23 -0.71 -10.23
C ARG A 359 11.05 -1.83 -9.58
N VAL A 360 11.50 -1.61 -8.35
CA VAL A 360 12.11 -2.66 -7.53
C VAL A 360 11.29 -2.82 -6.26
N VAL A 361 10.79 -4.02 -6.03
CA VAL A 361 9.87 -4.31 -4.92
C VAL A 361 10.45 -5.40 -4.04
N ALA A 362 10.46 -5.19 -2.73
CA ALA A 362 10.71 -6.24 -1.75
C ALA A 362 9.38 -6.65 -1.10
N ALA A 363 9.17 -7.94 -0.88
CA ALA A 363 7.97 -8.46 -0.25
C ALA A 363 8.29 -9.49 0.82
N LEU A 364 7.54 -9.43 1.93
CA LEU A 364 7.46 -10.54 2.88
C LEU A 364 6.27 -11.41 2.50
N ARG A 365 6.55 -12.69 2.27
CA ARG A 365 5.55 -13.69 1.94
C ARG A 365 5.27 -14.58 3.15
N PHE A 366 3.99 -14.77 3.43
CA PHE A 366 3.50 -15.58 4.53
C PHE A 366 2.74 -16.78 4.00
N ARG A 367 3.13 -17.97 4.48
CA ARG A 367 2.41 -19.22 4.27
C ARG A 367 1.63 -19.54 5.54
N PRO A 368 0.29 -19.66 5.46
CA PRO A 368 -0.55 -19.99 6.60
C PRO A 368 -0.29 -21.41 7.13
#